data_AF-A0A178AAG3-F1
#
_entry.id   AF-A0A178AAG3-F1
#
_cell.length_a   1.000
_cell.length_b   1.000
_cell.length_c   1.000
_cell.angle_alpha   90.00
_cell.angle_beta   90.00
_cell.angle_gamma   90.00
#
_symmetry.space_group_name_H-M   'P 1'
#
loop_
_entity.id
_entity.type
_entity.pdbx_description
1 polymer ?
#
loop_
_entity_poly.entity_id
_entity_poly.type
_entity_poly.pdbx_seq_one_letter_code
_entity_poly.pdbx_strand_id
1 'polypeptide(L)'
;MSEVAGAEAVSSPSSGSTPSTIDAAGDGTPELVPGMPQTPSPGHAQLQPQPKSKRYTPPKADANTFPTQQAFLDSLHPMPLEEVDVDKRKCPICWKLFGEPPDPGFDNSEMPVELRCHHVFGHKCLADIFGIPASTSLQLQPLQYSLGKRGYLLGQKLAAYHTLHAAKFHDEFETFEHMLKNMRFERGPQELTSYWWVVLTQIIHSHRGLGRITLMENAVILDYAPVTAKTHQQTQPDPGIPPQFLPPASSLQQTLLGTADSMSVQMDGVGHDGDMALMTWSSSSSTSSQPTPAQSYAHLSSIQSPGTTNDLVLIDTGNSTTWEEALTGETNLDKLKALQKQKENAEQSQIVAAQKLKELKAQKAAMEEARKQEAQRAHAAMERRKHDIRTTLAHRLVEVLAEYRCSHPQEPNEAIANTTEARIIHAAVSIHVDDFERTTYTIAPPMIGPFYDEDGDSDDGETENLADATMFILRTQCGGCCTEDRTLPTPEELTWRNTKSTPDSCPLCHKVLFKKSISR
;
A
#
# COMPACT_ATOMS: atom_id res chain seq x y z
N MET A 1 -68.28 7.31 -36.44
CA MET A 1 -67.11 6.42 -36.60
C MET A 1 -66.20 6.75 -35.43
N SER A 2 -66.40 6.22 -34.21
CA SER A 2 -66.89 4.88 -33.80
C SER A 2 -65.90 3.80 -34.24
N GLU A 3 -65.42 2.85 -33.42
CA GLU A 3 -65.76 2.34 -32.06
C GLU A 3 -64.45 2.07 -31.25
N VAL A 4 -64.31 1.93 -29.92
CA VAL A 4 -65.10 1.35 -28.79
C VAL A 4 -65.10 -0.20 -28.81
N ALA A 5 -64.64 -0.98 -27.83
CA ALA A 5 -63.91 -0.79 -26.54
C ALA A 5 -62.78 -1.87 -26.44
N GLY A 6 -62.07 -2.19 -25.34
CA GLY A 6 -62.06 -1.86 -23.90
C GLY A 6 -60.63 -2.03 -23.32
N ALA A 7 -60.28 -2.06 -22.03
CA ALA A 7 -60.96 -2.29 -20.73
C ALA A 7 -60.81 -3.70 -20.12
N GLU A 8 -59.78 -3.92 -19.28
CA GLU A 8 -59.83 -4.84 -18.13
C GLU A 8 -58.79 -4.42 -17.05
N ALA A 9 -59.08 -4.67 -15.76
CA ALA A 9 -58.23 -4.27 -14.64
C ALA A 9 -58.26 -5.33 -13.53
N VAL A 10 -57.09 -5.71 -13.00
CA VAL A 10 -56.94 -6.80 -12.03
C VAL A 10 -56.69 -6.25 -10.63
N SER A 11 -57.66 -6.44 -9.74
CA SER A 11 -57.58 -6.03 -8.33
C SER A 11 -56.72 -6.99 -7.50
N SER A 12 -55.80 -6.45 -6.71
CA SER A 12 -55.06 -7.22 -5.69
C SER A 12 -55.71 -7.07 -4.31
N PRO A 13 -56.11 -8.15 -3.62
CA PRO A 13 -56.57 -8.10 -2.23
C PRO A 13 -55.38 -8.09 -1.26
N SER A 14 -55.52 -7.36 -0.14
CA SER A 14 -54.48 -7.21 0.88
C SER A 14 -54.73 -8.03 2.14
N SER A 15 -53.68 -8.18 2.95
CA SER A 15 -53.71 -8.27 4.43
C SER A 15 -54.63 -9.32 5.10
N GLY A 16 -54.03 -10.41 5.58
CA GLY A 16 -54.60 -11.29 6.61
C GLY A 16 -53.63 -11.43 7.78
N SER A 17 -54.04 -11.04 8.99
CA SER A 17 -53.16 -10.99 10.18
C SER A 17 -53.29 -12.24 11.07
N THR A 18 -52.27 -12.46 11.90
CA THR A 18 -52.18 -13.55 12.89
C THR A 18 -53.25 -13.44 14.00
N PRO A 19 -53.54 -14.55 14.72
CA PRO A 19 -52.70 -14.90 15.87
C PRO A 19 -52.38 -16.40 16.00
N SER A 20 -51.35 -16.72 16.78
CA SER A 20 -51.14 -18.06 17.36
C SER A 20 -50.42 -17.93 18.70
N THR A 21 -51.06 -18.41 19.76
CA THR A 21 -50.56 -18.38 21.14
C THR A 21 -49.75 -19.64 21.40
N ILE A 22 -48.56 -19.51 21.99
CA ILE A 22 -47.82 -20.63 22.57
C ILE A 22 -47.24 -20.16 23.91
N ASP A 23 -47.53 -20.89 24.99
CA ASP A 23 -47.08 -20.57 26.33
C ASP A 23 -45.58 -20.84 26.54
N ALA A 24 -44.91 -19.98 27.30
CA ALA A 24 -43.53 -20.15 27.70
C ALA A 24 -43.43 -20.23 29.23
N ALA A 25 -43.19 -21.44 29.76
CA ALA A 25 -42.87 -21.69 31.16
C ALA A 25 -41.66 -22.63 31.23
N GLY A 26 -40.55 -22.13 31.80
CA GLY A 26 -39.26 -22.82 31.81
C GLY A 26 -38.31 -22.15 32.78
N ASP A 27 -38.59 -22.29 34.08
CA ASP A 27 -37.76 -21.77 35.16
C ASP A 27 -36.41 -22.51 35.24
N GLY A 28 -35.33 -21.80 35.54
CA GLY A 28 -33.96 -22.27 35.33
C GLY A 28 -32.96 -21.61 36.28
N THR A 29 -32.74 -22.25 37.43
CA THR A 29 -31.91 -21.73 38.53
C THR A 29 -30.40 -21.81 38.21
N PRO A 30 -29.59 -20.76 38.46
CA PRO A 30 -28.14 -20.83 38.36
C PRO A 30 -27.51 -21.45 39.62
N GLU A 31 -26.73 -22.51 39.46
CA GLU A 31 -26.00 -23.16 40.57
C GLU A 31 -24.61 -22.53 40.77
N LEU A 32 -24.26 -22.25 42.04
CA LEU A 32 -22.99 -21.62 42.46
C LEU A 32 -22.16 -22.59 43.30
N VAL A 33 -21.02 -23.08 42.77
CA VAL A 33 -19.90 -23.59 43.60
C VAL A 33 -18.54 -23.43 42.87
N PRO A 34 -17.41 -23.31 43.59
CA PRO A 34 -16.17 -22.74 43.05
C PRO A 34 -14.96 -23.69 43.06
N GLY A 35 -13.84 -23.27 42.44
CA GLY A 35 -12.54 -23.92 42.67
C GLY A 35 -11.43 -23.54 41.68
N MET A 36 -10.74 -22.41 41.89
CA MET A 36 -9.45 -22.15 41.22
C MET A 36 -8.30 -22.76 42.05
N PRO A 37 -7.56 -23.76 41.54
CA PRO A 37 -6.30 -24.18 42.15
C PRO A 37 -5.23 -23.10 41.94
N GLN A 38 -4.42 -22.85 42.96
CA GLN A 38 -3.36 -21.85 42.90
C GLN A 38 -2.19 -22.33 42.02
N THR A 39 -1.71 -21.47 41.12
CA THR A 39 -0.54 -21.76 40.28
C THR A 39 0.76 -21.59 41.07
N PRO A 40 1.70 -22.56 41.02
CA PRO A 40 2.98 -22.45 41.70
C PRO A 40 3.92 -21.44 41.03
N SER A 41 4.81 -20.83 41.82
CA SER A 41 5.75 -19.80 41.35
C SER A 41 6.76 -20.33 40.31
N PRO A 42 7.25 -19.48 39.39
CA PRO A 42 8.12 -19.90 38.31
C PRO A 42 9.54 -20.21 38.81
N GLY A 43 9.83 -21.49 39.03
CA GLY A 43 11.21 -21.99 39.09
C GLY A 43 11.91 -21.87 37.73
N HIS A 44 13.22 -21.65 37.73
CA HIS A 44 14.02 -21.53 36.50
C HIS A 44 14.09 -22.86 35.72
N ALA A 45 13.08 -23.14 34.91
CA ALA A 45 13.12 -24.22 33.93
C ALA A 45 14.21 -23.92 32.89
N GLN A 46 15.18 -24.83 32.74
CA GLN A 46 16.10 -24.78 31.62
C GLN A 46 15.31 -24.91 30.31
N LEU A 47 15.48 -23.94 29.42
CA LEU A 47 14.92 -23.97 28.06
C LEU A 47 15.53 -25.16 27.30
N GLN A 48 14.86 -26.32 27.36
CA GLN A 48 15.15 -27.41 26.44
C GLN A 48 14.91 -26.89 25.01
N PRO A 49 15.85 -27.10 24.07
CA PRO A 49 15.71 -26.60 22.72
C PRO A 49 14.51 -27.28 22.04
N GLN A 50 13.43 -26.52 21.88
CA GLN A 50 12.21 -26.97 21.19
C GLN A 50 12.59 -27.63 19.86
N PRO A 51 12.10 -28.85 19.57
CA PRO A 51 12.45 -29.54 18.33
C PRO A 51 11.98 -28.70 17.14
N LYS A 52 12.94 -28.21 16.34
CA LYS A 52 12.67 -27.35 15.19
C LYS A 52 11.60 -28.00 14.32
N SER A 53 10.42 -27.39 14.25
CA SER A 53 9.31 -27.90 13.44
C SER A 53 9.78 -28.07 12.01
N LYS A 54 9.43 -29.21 11.39
CA LYS A 54 9.78 -29.47 9.99
C LYS A 54 9.11 -28.39 9.15
N ARG A 55 9.89 -27.50 8.54
CA ARG A 55 9.39 -26.42 7.67
C ARG A 55 8.44 -27.04 6.65
N TYR A 56 7.20 -26.55 6.64
CA TYR A 56 6.19 -27.00 5.68
C TYR A 56 6.75 -26.89 4.26
N THR A 57 6.72 -28.00 3.54
CA THR A 57 7.14 -28.08 2.14
C THR A 57 5.86 -28.21 1.32
N PRO A 58 5.55 -27.24 0.44
CA PRO A 58 4.32 -27.29 -0.32
C PRO A 58 4.29 -28.54 -1.21
N PRO A 59 3.10 -29.13 -1.44
CA PRO A 59 2.90 -30.21 -2.40
C PRO A 59 3.51 -29.88 -3.75
N LYS A 60 4.19 -30.85 -4.35
CA LYS A 60 4.80 -30.71 -5.68
C LYS A 60 3.90 -31.38 -6.72
N ALA A 61 3.84 -30.79 -7.91
CA ALA A 61 3.19 -31.43 -9.06
C ALA A 61 3.87 -32.77 -9.37
N ASP A 62 3.05 -33.80 -9.63
CA ASP A 62 3.50 -35.14 -9.99
C ASP A 62 3.18 -35.45 -11.48
N ALA A 63 3.26 -36.72 -11.88
CA ALA A 63 2.93 -37.14 -13.25
C ALA A 63 1.41 -37.10 -13.56
N ASN A 64 0.56 -37.01 -12.54
CA ASN A 64 -0.89 -36.97 -12.66
C ASN A 64 -1.45 -35.53 -12.63
N THR A 65 -0.68 -34.56 -12.12
CA THR A 65 -1.04 -33.13 -12.15
C THR A 65 -1.26 -32.62 -13.58
N PHE A 66 -2.45 -32.07 -13.85
CA PHE A 66 -2.84 -31.52 -15.15
C PHE A 66 -1.99 -30.29 -15.54
N PRO A 67 -1.78 -30.05 -16.85
CA PRO A 67 -0.92 -28.94 -17.32
C PRO A 67 -1.54 -27.55 -17.12
N THR A 68 -2.87 -27.45 -17.05
CA THR A 68 -3.62 -26.21 -16.87
C THR A 68 -4.88 -26.46 -16.05
N GLN A 69 -5.47 -25.38 -15.49
CA GLN A 69 -6.77 -25.40 -14.81
C GLN A 69 -7.90 -25.86 -15.74
N GLN A 70 -7.94 -25.39 -16.98
CA GLN A 70 -8.94 -25.83 -17.96
C GLN A 70 -8.86 -27.34 -18.22
N ALA A 71 -7.65 -27.89 -18.42
CA ALA A 71 -7.48 -29.32 -18.67
C ALA A 71 -7.84 -30.20 -17.44
N PHE A 72 -7.90 -29.63 -16.24
CA PHE A 72 -8.48 -30.27 -15.07
C PHE A 72 -10.02 -30.22 -15.12
N LEU A 73 -10.61 -29.04 -15.38
CA LEU A 73 -12.07 -28.88 -15.51
C LEU A 73 -12.65 -29.76 -16.63
N ASP A 74 -12.00 -29.81 -17.79
CA ASP A 74 -12.36 -30.65 -18.94
C ASP A 74 -12.35 -32.16 -18.60
N SER A 75 -11.64 -32.56 -17.54
CA SER A 75 -11.52 -33.97 -17.11
C SER A 75 -12.56 -34.38 -16.06
N LEU A 76 -13.40 -33.45 -15.60
CA LEU A 76 -14.45 -33.72 -14.60
C LEU A 76 -15.62 -34.45 -15.26
N HIS A 77 -15.49 -35.76 -15.41
CA HIS A 77 -16.54 -36.61 -15.99
C HIS A 77 -17.39 -37.23 -14.87
N PRO A 78 -18.71 -36.95 -14.83
CA PRO A 78 -19.63 -37.62 -13.89
C PRO A 78 -19.63 -39.15 -14.08
N MET A 79 -19.55 -39.88 -12.98
CA MET A 79 -19.62 -41.35 -12.95
C MET A 79 -20.99 -41.85 -12.46
N PRO A 80 -21.38 -43.11 -12.77
CA PRO A 80 -22.58 -43.74 -12.22
C PRO A 80 -22.53 -43.87 -10.69
N LEU A 81 -23.69 -43.83 -10.04
CA LEU A 81 -23.82 -43.98 -8.58
C LEU A 81 -23.44 -45.40 -8.12
N GLU A 82 -23.62 -46.37 -9.00
CA GLU A 82 -23.33 -47.79 -8.83
C GLU A 82 -21.83 -48.05 -8.67
N GLU A 83 -20.99 -47.23 -9.30
CA GLU A 83 -19.52 -47.33 -9.29
C GLU A 83 -18.89 -46.67 -8.05
N VAL A 84 -19.65 -45.90 -7.27
CA VAL A 84 -19.17 -45.23 -6.05
C VAL A 84 -19.37 -46.11 -4.82
N ASP A 85 -18.30 -46.34 -4.06
CA ASP A 85 -18.33 -47.02 -2.76
C ASP A 85 -19.37 -46.39 -1.82
N VAL A 86 -20.13 -47.22 -1.08
CA VAL A 86 -21.32 -46.77 -0.34
C VAL A 86 -21.01 -45.71 0.73
N ASP A 87 -19.84 -45.80 1.38
CA ASP A 87 -19.33 -44.83 2.35
C ASP A 87 -18.93 -43.48 1.73
N LYS A 88 -18.65 -43.45 0.42
CA LYS A 88 -18.22 -42.27 -0.34
C LYS A 88 -19.35 -41.57 -1.09
N ARG A 89 -20.61 -42.02 -0.98
CA ARG A 89 -21.76 -41.46 -1.72
C ARG A 89 -22.25 -40.08 -1.27
N LYS A 90 -21.42 -39.35 -0.51
CA LYS A 90 -21.69 -38.02 0.04
C LYS A 90 -20.60 -37.05 -0.42
N CYS A 91 -20.98 -35.89 -0.94
CA CYS A 91 -20.03 -34.87 -1.36
C CYS A 91 -19.23 -34.32 -0.15
N PRO A 92 -17.89 -34.37 -0.13
CA PRO A 92 -17.09 -33.83 0.97
C PRO A 92 -17.20 -32.31 1.16
N ILE A 93 -17.71 -31.59 0.14
CA ILE A 93 -17.84 -30.13 0.10
C ILE A 93 -19.23 -29.71 0.61
N CYS A 94 -20.29 -29.92 -0.17
CA CYS A 94 -21.66 -29.50 0.19
C CYS A 94 -22.41 -30.47 1.11
N TRP A 95 -21.83 -31.63 1.44
CA TRP A 95 -22.38 -32.65 2.35
C TRP A 95 -23.74 -33.26 1.92
N LYS A 96 -24.20 -33.04 0.69
CA LYS A 96 -25.33 -33.76 0.08
C LYS A 96 -24.96 -35.17 -0.37
N LEU A 97 -25.97 -36.03 -0.53
CA LEU A 97 -25.80 -37.32 -1.19
C LEU A 97 -25.77 -37.15 -2.72
N PHE A 98 -24.99 -37.98 -3.41
CA PHE A 98 -24.99 -37.96 -4.87
C PHE A 98 -26.30 -38.51 -5.44
N GLY A 99 -26.80 -37.89 -6.51
CA GLY A 99 -28.11 -38.21 -7.09
C GLY A 99 -29.31 -37.71 -6.28
N GLU A 100 -29.09 -37.03 -5.15
CA GLU A 100 -30.14 -36.35 -4.39
C GLU A 100 -30.73 -35.19 -5.23
N PRO A 101 -32.06 -35.00 -5.26
CA PRO A 101 -32.67 -33.93 -6.02
C PRO A 101 -32.23 -32.54 -5.54
N PRO A 102 -32.30 -31.51 -6.40
CA PRO A 102 -32.02 -30.13 -6.02
C PRO A 102 -33.03 -29.66 -4.96
N ASP A 103 -32.59 -28.83 -4.01
CA ASP A 103 -33.53 -28.20 -3.07
C ASP A 103 -34.45 -27.21 -3.81
N PRO A 104 -35.67 -26.94 -3.32
CA PRO A 104 -36.57 -25.97 -3.93
C PRO A 104 -35.92 -24.58 -4.06
N GLY A 105 -35.53 -24.22 -5.29
CA GLY A 105 -34.88 -22.95 -5.63
C GLY A 105 -33.35 -23.01 -5.82
N PHE A 106 -32.69 -24.14 -5.53
CA PHE A 106 -31.23 -24.27 -5.59
C PHE A 106 -30.80 -25.43 -6.48
N ASP A 107 -29.98 -25.21 -7.52
CA ASP A 107 -29.48 -26.29 -8.38
C ASP A 107 -28.30 -27.08 -7.76
N ASN A 108 -28.42 -27.41 -6.47
CA ASN A 108 -27.39 -28.09 -5.68
C ASN A 108 -27.44 -29.64 -5.77
N SER A 109 -28.09 -30.16 -6.81
CA SER A 109 -28.02 -31.58 -7.18
C SER A 109 -26.60 -31.94 -7.64
N GLU A 110 -26.05 -33.04 -7.13
CA GLU A 110 -24.67 -33.43 -7.39
C GLU A 110 -24.53 -34.83 -7.97
N MET A 111 -23.69 -34.94 -9.00
CA MET A 111 -23.22 -36.21 -9.55
C MET A 111 -21.76 -36.45 -9.11
N PRO A 112 -21.36 -37.69 -8.84
CA PRO A 112 -20.02 -37.99 -8.37
C PRO A 112 -18.99 -37.84 -9.49
N VAL A 113 -17.81 -37.34 -9.15
CA VAL A 113 -16.61 -37.31 -10.00
C VAL A 113 -15.42 -37.79 -9.19
N GLU A 114 -14.73 -38.83 -9.67
CA GLU A 114 -13.48 -39.30 -9.08
C GLU A 114 -12.28 -38.51 -9.65
N LEU A 115 -11.49 -37.89 -8.77
CA LEU A 115 -10.23 -37.26 -9.15
C LEU A 115 -9.10 -38.29 -9.29
N ARG A 116 -8.04 -37.96 -10.05
CA ARG A 116 -6.79 -38.76 -10.18
C ARG A 116 -6.07 -39.10 -8.86
N CYS A 117 -6.57 -38.63 -7.71
CA CYS A 117 -6.11 -39.00 -6.38
C CYS A 117 -7.01 -40.02 -5.65
N HIS A 118 -8.01 -40.59 -6.33
CA HIS A 118 -9.02 -41.54 -5.81
C HIS A 118 -9.93 -40.96 -4.72
N HIS A 119 -10.22 -39.66 -4.84
CA HIS A 119 -11.22 -38.96 -4.03
C HIS A 119 -12.40 -38.55 -4.89
N VAL A 120 -13.61 -38.83 -4.39
CA VAL A 120 -14.87 -38.52 -5.07
C VAL A 120 -15.46 -37.23 -4.49
N PHE A 121 -15.91 -36.34 -5.35
CA PHE A 121 -16.61 -35.09 -5.00
C PHE A 121 -17.81 -34.86 -5.93
N GLY A 122 -18.63 -33.86 -5.61
CA GLY A 122 -19.69 -33.39 -6.51
C GLY A 122 -19.11 -32.63 -7.71
N HIS A 123 -19.61 -32.93 -8.91
CA HIS A 123 -19.24 -32.26 -10.14
C HIS A 123 -19.37 -30.73 -10.04
N LYS A 124 -20.48 -30.19 -9.52
CA LYS A 124 -20.73 -28.74 -9.49
C LYS A 124 -19.87 -28.05 -8.43
N CYS A 125 -19.73 -28.65 -7.24
CA CYS A 125 -18.80 -28.23 -6.20
C CYS A 125 -17.36 -28.13 -6.71
N LEU A 126 -16.89 -29.10 -7.51
CA LEU A 126 -15.58 -29.02 -8.15
C LEU A 126 -15.54 -27.93 -9.22
N ALA A 127 -16.56 -27.83 -10.06
CA ALA A 127 -16.61 -26.83 -11.13
C ALA A 127 -16.67 -25.38 -10.61
N ASP A 128 -17.26 -25.12 -9.44
CA ASP A 128 -17.26 -23.79 -8.81
C ASP A 128 -15.96 -23.48 -8.05
N ILE A 129 -15.47 -24.41 -7.21
CA ILE A 129 -14.23 -24.20 -6.44
C ILE A 129 -13.01 -24.08 -7.37
N PHE A 130 -12.94 -24.93 -8.38
CA PHE A 130 -11.84 -24.96 -9.34
C PHE A 130 -12.14 -24.20 -10.64
N GLY A 131 -13.31 -23.56 -10.74
CA GLY A 131 -13.73 -22.76 -11.89
C GLY A 131 -12.75 -21.64 -12.20
N ILE A 132 -12.58 -21.34 -13.50
CA ILE A 132 -11.82 -20.15 -13.91
C ILE A 132 -12.64 -18.93 -13.49
N PRO A 133 -12.09 -18.01 -12.66
CA PRO A 133 -12.85 -16.85 -12.22
C PRO A 133 -13.33 -16.00 -13.39
N ALA A 134 -14.59 -15.58 -13.33
CA ALA A 134 -15.17 -14.72 -14.35
C ALA A 134 -14.31 -13.47 -14.57
N SER A 135 -14.21 -13.03 -15.84
CA SER A 135 -13.66 -11.72 -16.15
C SER A 135 -14.77 -10.69 -16.01
N THR A 136 -14.58 -9.73 -15.10
CA THR A 136 -15.44 -8.54 -15.04
C THR A 136 -14.93 -7.54 -16.08
N SER A 137 -15.85 -6.91 -16.81
CA SER A 137 -15.53 -5.77 -17.66
C SER A 137 -16.33 -4.53 -17.24
N LEU A 138 -15.71 -3.37 -17.43
CA LEU A 138 -16.28 -2.07 -17.12
C LEU A 138 -16.10 -1.14 -18.33
N GLN A 139 -17.22 -0.84 -18.98
CA GLN A 139 -17.29 0.10 -20.10
C GLN A 139 -17.14 1.53 -19.58
N LEU A 140 -16.15 2.26 -20.10
CA LEU A 140 -15.83 3.63 -19.70
C LEU A 140 -16.61 4.61 -20.56
N GLN A 141 -17.46 5.43 -19.93
CA GLN A 141 -18.37 6.34 -20.64
C GLN A 141 -17.76 7.75 -20.73
N PRO A 142 -17.47 8.27 -21.94
CA PRO A 142 -17.04 9.66 -22.14
C PRO A 142 -17.99 10.64 -21.44
N LEU A 143 -17.48 11.78 -20.99
CA LEU A 143 -18.24 12.76 -20.19
C LEU A 143 -19.51 13.22 -20.94
N GLN A 144 -20.68 13.08 -20.32
CA GLN A 144 -21.97 13.35 -20.97
C GLN A 144 -22.61 14.61 -20.39
N TYR A 145 -23.03 15.50 -21.27
CA TYR A 145 -23.69 16.75 -20.90
C TYR A 145 -25.21 16.66 -20.88
N SER A 146 -25.84 15.49 -21.08
CA SER A 146 -27.29 15.35 -20.95
C SER A 146 -27.76 15.44 -19.49
N LEU A 147 -29.00 15.89 -19.28
CA LEU A 147 -29.58 16.09 -17.96
C LEU A 147 -29.49 14.81 -17.09
N GLY A 148 -29.02 14.97 -15.84
CA GLY A 148 -28.81 13.85 -14.91
C GLY A 148 -27.45 13.15 -15.02
N LYS A 149 -26.58 13.55 -15.96
CA LYS A 149 -25.21 13.03 -16.08
C LYS A 149 -24.21 13.82 -15.25
N ARG A 150 -23.10 13.17 -14.87
CA ARG A 150 -22.04 13.76 -14.04
C ARG A 150 -21.35 14.92 -14.78
N GLY A 151 -21.18 14.81 -16.10
CA GLY A 151 -20.67 15.87 -16.97
C GLY A 151 -21.54 17.12 -17.05
N TYR A 152 -22.86 16.96 -17.14
CA TYR A 152 -23.81 18.08 -17.08
C TYR A 152 -23.66 18.86 -15.76
N LEU A 153 -23.62 18.15 -14.63
CA LEU A 153 -23.45 18.77 -13.30
C LEU A 153 -22.09 19.48 -13.16
N LEU A 154 -21.02 18.92 -13.72
CA LEU A 154 -19.71 19.59 -13.75
C LEU A 154 -19.77 20.88 -14.57
N GLY A 155 -20.24 20.80 -15.81
CA GLY A 155 -20.35 21.96 -16.71
C GLY A 155 -21.25 23.07 -16.15
N GLN A 156 -22.39 22.71 -15.53
CA GLN A 156 -23.28 23.63 -14.85
C GLN A 156 -22.59 24.36 -13.68
N LYS A 157 -21.85 23.63 -12.82
CA LYS A 157 -21.13 24.22 -11.69
C LYS A 157 -19.96 25.10 -12.14
N LEU A 158 -19.19 24.67 -13.14
CA LEU A 158 -18.13 25.47 -13.76
C LEU A 158 -18.69 26.76 -14.38
N ALA A 159 -19.84 26.69 -15.06
CA ALA A 159 -20.51 27.86 -15.63
C ALA A 159 -20.98 28.85 -14.54
N ALA A 160 -21.60 28.34 -13.47
CA ALA A 160 -22.04 29.17 -12.35
C ALA A 160 -20.86 29.83 -11.62
N TYR A 161 -19.78 29.08 -11.37
CA TYR A 161 -18.56 29.62 -10.77
C TYR A 161 -17.94 30.71 -11.64
N HIS A 162 -17.82 30.46 -12.96
CA HIS A 162 -17.33 31.45 -13.90
C HIS A 162 -18.18 32.73 -13.87
N THR A 163 -19.50 32.64 -13.99
CA THR A 163 -20.38 33.83 -13.95
C THR A 163 -20.25 34.63 -12.66
N LEU A 164 -20.04 33.97 -11.51
CA LEU A 164 -19.83 34.62 -10.22
C LEU A 164 -18.42 35.27 -10.07
N HIS A 165 -17.44 34.83 -10.85
CA HIS A 165 -16.02 35.23 -10.72
C HIS A 165 -15.43 35.99 -11.92
N ALA A 166 -16.10 36.05 -13.08
CA ALA A 166 -15.62 36.66 -14.32
C ALA A 166 -15.24 38.15 -14.21
N ALA A 167 -15.73 38.87 -13.18
CA ALA A 167 -15.34 40.25 -12.91
C ALA A 167 -14.00 40.40 -12.12
N LYS A 168 -13.35 39.29 -11.76
CA LYS A 168 -12.14 39.26 -10.91
C LYS A 168 -10.88 38.73 -11.61
N PHE A 169 -11.05 38.06 -12.75
CA PHE A 169 -10.00 37.38 -13.51
C PHE A 169 -10.11 37.75 -14.99
N HIS A 170 -9.04 37.60 -15.75
CA HIS A 170 -9.01 37.97 -17.17
C HIS A 170 -9.65 36.92 -18.08
N ASP A 171 -9.59 35.64 -17.70
CA ASP A 171 -10.18 34.54 -18.46
C ASP A 171 -10.66 33.35 -17.58
N GLU A 172 -11.16 32.32 -18.26
CA GLU A 172 -11.69 31.09 -17.65
C GLU A 172 -10.59 30.20 -17.05
N PHE A 173 -9.37 30.27 -17.59
CA PHE A 173 -8.22 29.52 -17.08
C PHE A 173 -7.73 30.10 -15.75
N GLU A 174 -7.54 31.43 -15.65
CA GLU A 174 -7.21 32.11 -14.39
C GLU A 174 -8.29 31.83 -13.34
N THR A 175 -9.56 31.89 -13.75
CA THR A 175 -10.72 31.60 -12.89
C THR A 175 -10.64 30.19 -12.30
N PHE A 176 -10.35 29.18 -13.13
CA PHE A 176 -10.27 27.79 -12.65
C PHE A 176 -8.93 27.45 -11.97
N GLU A 177 -7.78 28.01 -12.35
CA GLU A 177 -6.55 27.81 -11.57
C GLU A 177 -6.70 28.43 -10.17
N HIS A 178 -7.37 29.59 -10.06
CA HIS A 178 -7.71 30.20 -8.78
C HIS A 178 -8.68 29.32 -7.96
N MET A 179 -9.71 28.74 -8.58
CA MET A 179 -10.61 27.76 -7.93
C MET A 179 -9.81 26.58 -7.37
N LEU A 180 -9.04 25.89 -8.22
CA LEU A 180 -8.23 24.71 -7.88
C LEU A 180 -7.16 25.02 -6.81
N LYS A 181 -6.60 26.23 -6.80
CA LYS A 181 -5.63 26.70 -5.80
C LYS A 181 -6.26 26.91 -4.42
N ASN A 182 -7.53 27.32 -4.37
CA ASN A 182 -8.28 27.56 -3.14
C ASN A 182 -9.12 26.35 -2.71
N MET A 183 -8.98 25.18 -3.35
CA MET A 183 -9.56 23.91 -2.91
C MET A 183 -8.93 23.36 -1.60
N ARG A 184 -8.96 24.14 -0.52
CA ARG A 184 -8.40 23.74 0.78
C ARG A 184 -9.43 23.90 1.90
N PHE A 185 -9.73 22.76 2.53
CA PHE A 185 -10.52 22.55 3.75
C PHE A 185 -12.06 22.57 3.62
N GLU A 186 -12.77 23.70 3.68
CA GLU A 186 -14.19 23.66 4.14
C GLU A 186 -15.31 24.02 3.14
N ARG A 187 -15.07 24.88 2.13
CA ARG A 187 -16.16 25.39 1.24
C ARG A 187 -16.35 24.63 -0.07
N GLY A 188 -15.43 23.73 -0.38
CA GLY A 188 -15.38 23.00 -1.64
C GLY A 188 -16.70 22.36 -2.11
N PRO A 189 -17.39 21.58 -1.26
CA PRO A 189 -18.66 20.92 -1.59
C PRO A 189 -19.85 21.86 -1.84
N GLN A 190 -19.67 23.18 -1.79
CA GLN A 190 -20.70 24.18 -2.13
C GLN A 190 -20.49 24.73 -3.55
N GLU A 191 -19.24 24.99 -3.93
CA GLU A 191 -18.85 25.47 -5.26
C GLU A 191 -18.90 24.34 -6.31
N LEU A 192 -18.52 23.11 -5.90
CA LEU A 192 -18.62 21.89 -6.69
C LEU A 192 -19.47 20.86 -5.93
N THR A 193 -20.13 19.93 -6.64
CA THR A 193 -20.82 18.79 -6.00
C THR A 193 -19.84 17.95 -5.17
N SER A 194 -20.31 17.29 -4.10
CA SER A 194 -19.50 16.39 -3.26
C SER A 194 -18.67 15.38 -4.08
N TYR A 195 -19.30 14.75 -5.08
CA TYR A 195 -18.66 13.87 -6.06
C TYR A 195 -17.42 14.52 -6.72
N TRP A 196 -17.63 15.60 -7.48
CA TRP A 196 -16.54 16.26 -8.23
C TRP A 196 -15.49 16.89 -7.33
N TRP A 197 -15.86 17.36 -6.13
CA TRP A 197 -14.89 17.85 -5.16
C TRP A 197 -13.85 16.79 -4.77
N VAL A 198 -14.29 15.58 -4.41
CA VAL A 198 -13.40 14.47 -4.05
C VAL A 198 -12.54 14.05 -5.25
N VAL A 199 -13.15 13.97 -6.44
CA VAL A 199 -12.46 13.65 -7.69
C VAL A 199 -11.34 14.65 -8.00
N LEU A 200 -11.63 15.96 -8.08
CA LEU A 200 -10.61 16.98 -8.36
C LEU A 200 -9.53 17.03 -7.26
N THR A 201 -9.90 16.77 -6.00
CA THR A 201 -8.95 16.69 -4.88
C THR A 201 -7.95 15.56 -5.06
N GLN A 202 -8.38 14.36 -5.48
CA GLN A 202 -7.47 13.23 -5.75
C GLN A 202 -6.52 13.51 -6.93
N ILE A 203 -6.99 14.21 -7.97
CA ILE A 203 -6.13 14.63 -9.08
C ILE A 203 -5.01 15.55 -8.57
N ILE A 204 -5.35 16.59 -7.79
CA ILE A 204 -4.38 17.56 -7.23
C ILE A 204 -3.35 16.90 -6.29
N HIS A 205 -3.73 15.83 -5.58
CA HIS A 205 -2.83 15.12 -4.68
C HIS A 205 -1.90 14.12 -5.38
N SER A 206 -2.04 13.89 -6.69
CA SER A 206 -1.12 13.04 -7.46
C SER A 206 0.35 13.50 -7.35
N HIS A 207 1.25 12.62 -6.91
CA HIS A 207 2.65 12.98 -6.62
C HIS A 207 3.59 12.99 -7.85
N ARG A 208 3.10 12.55 -9.02
CA ARG A 208 3.83 12.38 -10.29
C ARG A 208 3.35 13.42 -11.32
N GLY A 209 4.23 13.84 -12.23
CA GLY A 209 3.90 14.84 -13.25
C GLY A 209 2.90 14.33 -14.28
N LEU A 210 1.70 14.91 -14.29
CA LEU A 210 0.63 14.60 -15.24
C LEU A 210 0.88 15.33 -16.57
N GLY A 211 0.92 14.57 -17.67
CA GLY A 211 0.95 15.12 -19.02
C GLY A 211 -0.45 15.45 -19.54
N ARG A 212 -1.43 14.58 -19.26
CA ARG A 212 -2.83 14.76 -19.65
C ARG A 212 -3.79 14.19 -18.61
N ILE A 213 -4.95 14.83 -18.50
CA ILE A 213 -6.06 14.43 -17.63
C ILE A 213 -7.31 14.31 -18.51
N THR A 214 -7.99 13.18 -18.46
CA THR A 214 -9.28 12.98 -19.15
C THR A 214 -10.35 12.63 -18.11
N LEU A 215 -11.40 13.46 -18.05
CA LEU A 215 -12.56 13.26 -17.18
C LEU A 215 -13.65 12.50 -17.95
N MET A 216 -14.30 11.55 -17.30
CA MET A 216 -15.35 10.68 -17.84
C MET A 216 -16.51 10.56 -16.83
N GLU A 217 -17.63 9.92 -17.19
CA GLU A 217 -18.75 9.73 -16.26
C GLU A 217 -18.36 8.81 -15.09
N ASN A 218 -17.72 7.68 -15.38
CA ASN A 218 -17.34 6.65 -14.40
C ASN A 218 -15.81 6.49 -14.24
N ALA A 219 -15.01 7.43 -14.75
CA ALA A 219 -13.55 7.34 -14.67
C ALA A 219 -12.83 8.71 -14.71
N VAL A 220 -11.57 8.68 -14.30
CA VAL A 220 -10.56 9.72 -14.51
C VAL A 220 -9.29 9.04 -15.00
N ILE A 221 -8.83 9.41 -16.19
CA ILE A 221 -7.57 8.90 -16.75
C ILE A 221 -6.47 9.93 -16.46
N LEU A 222 -5.38 9.43 -15.88
CA LEU A 222 -4.21 10.18 -15.49
C LEU A 222 -3.01 9.67 -16.31
N ASP A 223 -2.73 10.37 -17.41
CA ASP A 223 -1.59 10.07 -18.27
C ASP A 223 -0.35 10.77 -17.70
N TYR A 224 0.55 10.01 -17.07
CA TYR A 224 1.82 10.57 -16.59
C TYR A 224 2.77 10.84 -17.76
N ALA A 225 3.39 12.02 -17.75
CA ALA A 225 4.40 12.37 -18.74
C ALA A 225 5.57 11.36 -18.68
N PRO A 226 6.11 10.90 -19.82
CA PRO A 226 7.20 9.94 -19.81
C PRO A 226 8.42 10.53 -19.08
N VAL A 227 9.10 9.69 -18.29
CA VAL A 227 10.29 10.10 -17.53
C VAL A 227 11.46 10.25 -18.50
N THR A 228 11.51 11.38 -19.22
CA THR A 228 12.58 11.65 -20.19
C THR A 228 13.94 11.61 -19.48
N ALA A 229 14.88 10.84 -20.02
CA ALA A 229 16.16 10.55 -19.35
C ALA A 229 16.99 11.82 -19.02
N LYS A 230 16.71 12.94 -19.69
CA LYS A 230 17.30 14.26 -19.42
C LYS A 230 17.03 14.75 -17.99
N THR A 231 15.83 14.52 -17.46
CA THR A 231 15.50 14.90 -16.07
C THR A 231 16.39 14.19 -15.05
N HIS A 232 16.82 12.95 -15.35
CA HIS A 232 17.69 12.18 -14.46
C HIS A 232 19.16 12.67 -14.46
N GLN A 233 19.56 13.53 -15.41
CA GLN A 233 20.85 14.21 -15.39
C GLN A 233 20.83 15.50 -14.55
N GLN A 234 19.65 16.10 -14.32
CA GLN A 234 19.56 17.38 -13.59
C GLN A 234 19.72 17.26 -12.06
N THR A 235 19.85 16.03 -11.55
CA THR A 235 20.29 15.70 -10.18
C THR A 235 21.71 15.12 -10.11
N GLN A 236 22.51 15.22 -11.19
CA GLN A 236 23.97 15.14 -11.03
C GLN A 236 24.43 16.27 -10.09
N PRO A 237 25.39 16.00 -9.16
CA PRO A 237 25.92 17.04 -8.30
C PRO A 237 26.60 18.14 -9.13
N ASP A 238 26.43 19.39 -8.70
CA ASP A 238 26.97 20.56 -9.38
C ASP A 238 28.50 20.42 -9.60
N PRO A 239 28.99 20.47 -10.86
CA PRO A 239 30.41 20.28 -11.16
C PRO A 239 31.31 21.39 -10.58
N GLY A 240 30.75 22.42 -9.95
CA GLY A 240 31.48 23.42 -9.16
C GLY A 240 32.08 22.91 -7.83
N ILE A 241 31.77 21.69 -7.36
CA ILE A 241 32.36 21.13 -6.13
C ILE A 241 33.59 20.25 -6.46
N PRO A 242 34.84 20.69 -6.18
CA PRO A 242 36.03 19.87 -6.41
C PRO A 242 36.12 18.69 -5.43
N PRO A 243 36.52 17.49 -5.88
CA PRO A 243 36.41 16.23 -5.10
C PRO A 243 37.46 16.06 -3.97
N GLN A 244 38.00 17.13 -3.41
CA GLN A 244 39.21 17.09 -2.58
C GLN A 244 39.01 16.81 -1.08
N PHE A 245 37.76 16.59 -0.62
CA PHE A 245 37.45 16.37 0.81
C PHE A 245 36.61 15.12 1.11
N LEU A 246 36.62 14.12 0.22
CA LEU A 246 36.26 12.75 0.59
C LEU A 246 37.53 12.02 1.08
N PRO A 247 37.59 11.50 2.32
CA PRO A 247 38.72 10.72 2.78
C PRO A 247 38.82 9.40 1.97
N PRO A 248 40.02 8.92 1.64
CA PRO A 248 40.18 7.74 0.80
C PRO A 248 39.67 6.47 1.51
N ALA A 249 38.70 5.79 0.89
CA ALA A 249 38.12 4.54 1.37
C ALA A 249 39.06 3.32 1.14
N SER A 250 40.29 3.39 1.67
CA SER A 250 41.40 2.49 1.28
C SER A 250 42.26 2.03 2.46
N SER A 251 41.69 1.35 3.46
CA SER A 251 42.50 0.71 4.51
C SER A 251 41.82 -0.46 5.25
N LEU A 252 41.13 -1.38 4.55
CA LEU A 252 40.68 -2.66 5.16
C LEU A 252 40.49 -3.84 4.17
N GLN A 253 41.34 -3.95 3.14
CA GLN A 253 41.42 -5.14 2.29
C GLN A 253 42.88 -5.54 2.05
N GLN A 254 43.45 -6.35 2.95
CA GLN A 254 44.71 -7.06 2.66
C GLN A 254 44.92 -8.34 3.50
N THR A 255 44.01 -9.30 3.37
CA THR A 255 44.27 -10.70 3.76
C THR A 255 43.59 -11.65 2.78
N LEU A 256 44.23 -12.80 2.50
CA LEU A 256 43.69 -13.96 1.76
C LEU A 256 43.32 -13.73 0.27
N LEU A 257 44.36 -13.62 -0.56
CA LEU A 257 44.36 -14.29 -1.86
C LEU A 257 44.57 -15.80 -1.62
N GLY A 258 43.68 -16.66 -2.12
CA GLY A 258 43.82 -18.11 -1.97
C GLY A 258 42.80 -18.88 -2.81
N THR A 259 43.29 -19.56 -3.86
CA THR A 259 42.59 -20.52 -4.74
C THR A 259 41.23 -20.08 -5.30
N ALA A 260 41.18 -19.82 -6.61
CA ALA A 260 39.92 -19.80 -7.34
C ALA A 260 39.42 -21.24 -7.57
N ASP A 261 38.12 -21.46 -7.43
CA ASP A 261 37.40 -22.47 -8.22
C ASP A 261 35.95 -22.02 -8.48
N SER A 262 35.28 -22.64 -9.45
CA SER A 262 34.09 -22.10 -10.10
C SER A 262 32.77 -22.46 -9.39
N MET A 263 32.00 -21.45 -8.98
CA MET A 263 30.55 -21.58 -8.79
C MET A 263 29.78 -20.34 -9.24
N SER A 264 28.70 -20.57 -9.98
CA SER A 264 27.73 -19.56 -10.41
C SER A 264 26.79 -19.18 -9.27
N VAL A 265 26.65 -17.88 -8.99
CA VAL A 265 25.72 -17.35 -7.97
C VAL A 265 24.59 -16.60 -8.67
N GLN A 266 23.34 -16.94 -8.33
CA GLN A 266 22.16 -16.18 -8.73
C GLN A 266 22.16 -14.83 -8.02
N MET A 267 21.82 -13.74 -8.71
CA MET A 267 21.42 -12.52 -8.02
C MET A 267 19.96 -12.66 -7.56
N ASP A 268 19.76 -12.74 -6.25
CA ASP A 268 18.44 -12.56 -5.65
C ASP A 268 17.92 -11.14 -5.91
N GLY A 269 16.61 -11.02 -6.14
CA GLY A 269 15.97 -9.75 -6.47
C GLY A 269 15.95 -8.80 -5.27
N VAL A 270 16.33 -7.54 -5.51
CA VAL A 270 16.14 -6.46 -4.52
C VAL A 270 14.64 -6.19 -4.37
N GLY A 271 14.10 -6.49 -3.19
CA GLY A 271 12.72 -6.13 -2.85
C GLY A 271 12.51 -4.61 -2.86
N HIS A 272 11.30 -4.20 -3.23
CA HIS A 272 10.81 -2.82 -3.08
C HIS A 272 9.55 -2.84 -2.21
N ASP A 273 9.74 -3.20 -0.95
CA ASP A 273 8.73 -3.02 0.09
C ASP A 273 8.60 -1.52 0.40
N GLY A 274 7.68 -0.87 -0.32
CA GLY A 274 7.37 0.55 -0.17
C GLY A 274 6.43 0.79 1.01
N ASP A 275 6.97 0.75 2.23
CA ASP A 275 6.22 1.06 3.46
C ASP A 275 5.48 2.39 3.35
N MET A 276 4.14 2.35 3.31
CA MET A 276 3.30 3.54 3.36
C MET A 276 3.21 4.07 4.79
N ALA A 277 4.28 4.72 5.24
CA ALA A 277 4.36 5.41 6.52
C ALA A 277 3.34 6.56 6.59
N LEU A 278 2.16 6.25 7.12
CA LEU A 278 1.01 7.15 7.24
C LEU A 278 1.27 8.23 8.30
N MET A 279 2.00 9.29 7.91
CA MET A 279 2.34 10.40 8.81
C MET A 279 1.11 11.25 9.15
N THR A 280 0.46 10.90 10.26
CA THR A 280 -0.61 11.70 10.88
C THR A 280 -0.05 13.06 11.35
N TRP A 281 -0.38 14.14 10.64
CA TRP A 281 -0.05 15.51 11.05
C TRP A 281 -0.99 16.00 12.16
N SER A 282 -0.65 15.66 13.41
CA SER A 282 -1.30 16.21 14.60
C SER A 282 -0.91 17.68 14.80
N SER A 283 -1.73 18.60 14.28
CA SER A 283 -1.54 20.05 14.41
C SER A 283 -1.79 20.57 15.83
N SER A 284 -0.81 20.42 16.72
CA SER A 284 -0.87 20.97 18.09
C SER A 284 -0.68 22.49 18.09
N SER A 285 -1.75 23.24 18.31
CA SER A 285 -1.74 24.71 18.42
C SER A 285 -1.16 25.18 19.76
N SER A 286 0.09 25.62 19.76
CA SER A 286 0.80 26.13 20.95
C SER A 286 0.48 27.61 21.23
N THR A 287 -0.22 27.90 22.33
CA THR A 287 -0.51 29.26 22.78
C THR A 287 0.61 29.89 23.62
N SER A 288 0.90 31.15 23.29
CA SER A 288 1.75 32.14 23.99
C SER A 288 1.92 32.02 25.50
N SER A 289 3.17 32.20 25.98
CA SER A 289 3.48 32.95 27.21
C SER A 289 4.90 33.54 27.16
N GLN A 290 5.10 34.71 27.78
CA GLN A 290 6.37 35.46 27.78
C GLN A 290 7.29 35.11 28.99
N PRO A 291 8.58 35.45 28.94
CA PRO A 291 9.58 35.04 29.94
C PRO A 291 9.80 36.07 31.07
N THR A 292 10.22 35.59 32.24
CA THR A 292 10.97 36.37 33.27
C THR A 292 12.05 35.50 33.94
N PRO A 293 13.16 36.07 34.46
CA PRO A 293 14.31 35.29 34.92
C PRO A 293 14.52 35.27 36.44
N ALA A 294 14.95 34.14 37.02
CA ALA A 294 15.59 34.09 38.33
C ALA A 294 16.45 32.82 38.58
N GLN A 295 17.63 33.04 39.16
CA GLN A 295 18.32 32.24 40.19
C GLN A 295 18.60 30.73 39.97
N SER A 296 19.88 30.48 39.69
CA SER A 296 20.73 29.42 40.24
C SER A 296 20.20 28.55 41.41
N TYR A 297 20.43 27.25 41.31
CA TYR A 297 21.01 26.45 42.41
C TYR A 297 22.03 25.45 41.86
N ALA A 298 23.09 25.19 42.63
CA ALA A 298 24.07 24.15 42.32
C ALA A 298 23.64 22.83 42.97
N HIS A 299 23.95 21.69 42.34
CA HIS A 299 23.83 20.39 42.98
C HIS A 299 25.08 19.53 42.75
N LEU A 300 25.63 19.01 43.85
CA LEU A 300 26.80 18.14 43.88
C LEU A 300 26.36 16.67 43.93
N SER A 301 26.99 15.86 43.09
CA SER A 301 27.14 14.41 43.20
C SER A 301 28.55 14.10 42.68
N SER A 302 29.56 13.71 43.46
CA SER A 302 29.64 12.64 44.48
C SER A 302 29.54 11.25 43.87
N ILE A 303 30.40 10.32 44.34
CA ILE A 303 30.90 9.05 43.73
C ILE A 303 32.28 9.25 43.05
N GLN A 304 33.35 8.51 43.39
CA GLN A 304 33.61 7.60 44.53
C GLN A 304 35.13 7.55 44.79
N SER A 305 35.56 7.55 46.06
CA SER A 305 36.96 7.33 46.42
C SER A 305 37.21 5.85 46.77
N PRO A 306 38.26 5.20 46.26
CA PRO A 306 38.79 3.98 46.87
C PRO A 306 39.40 4.31 48.24
N GLY A 307 39.15 3.46 49.24
CA GLY A 307 39.58 3.73 50.62
C GLY A 307 41.05 3.42 50.88
N THR A 308 41.71 4.26 51.69
CA THR A 308 43.00 3.94 52.32
C THR A 308 42.81 2.87 53.40
N THR A 309 43.22 1.64 53.08
CA THR A 309 43.53 0.62 54.09
C THR A 309 45.03 0.67 54.37
N ASN A 310 45.40 1.11 55.58
CA ASN A 310 46.75 0.89 56.07
C ASN A 310 46.91 -0.60 56.33
N ASP A 311 47.91 -1.24 55.71
CA ASP A 311 48.38 -2.54 56.16
C ASP A 311 49.91 -2.50 56.34
N LEU A 312 50.37 -3.00 57.48
CA LEU A 312 51.74 -2.87 57.96
C LEU A 312 52.53 -4.12 57.56
N VAL A 313 53.04 -4.14 56.33
CA VAL A 313 53.95 -5.20 55.86
C VAL A 313 55.39 -4.83 56.22
N LEU A 314 56.15 -5.83 56.68
CA LEU A 314 57.48 -5.68 57.26
C LEU A 314 58.51 -5.12 56.27
N ILE A 315 59.52 -4.46 56.85
CA ILE A 315 60.84 -4.29 56.24
C ILE A 315 61.42 -5.70 56.05
N ASP A 316 61.65 -6.12 54.81
CA ASP A 316 62.55 -7.24 54.53
C ASP A 316 63.88 -6.70 53.97
N THR A 317 64.98 -7.27 54.44
CA THR A 317 66.33 -6.77 54.22
C THR A 317 67.12 -7.74 53.36
N GLY A 318 67.31 -7.43 52.07
CA GLY A 318 68.16 -8.28 51.25
C GLY A 318 68.08 -8.08 49.75
N ASN A 319 68.63 -6.97 49.24
CA ASN A 319 69.58 -7.07 48.14
C ASN A 319 70.46 -5.83 48.11
N SER A 320 71.76 -6.02 48.37
CA SER A 320 72.77 -5.00 48.16
C SER A 320 73.05 -4.93 46.66
N THR A 321 72.26 -4.14 45.93
CA THR A 321 72.63 -3.76 44.56
C THR A 321 74.05 -3.22 44.57
N THR A 322 74.84 -3.66 43.59
CA THR A 322 76.21 -3.19 43.45
C THR A 322 76.22 -1.68 43.17
N TRP A 323 77.29 -0.97 43.56
CA TRP A 323 77.41 0.45 43.24
C TRP A 323 77.42 0.70 41.73
N GLU A 324 77.79 -0.31 40.92
CA GLU A 324 77.70 -0.30 39.47
C GLU A 324 76.24 -0.35 38.98
N GLU A 325 75.41 -1.26 39.51
CA GLU A 325 73.96 -1.27 39.23
C GLU A 325 73.30 0.06 39.66
N ALA A 326 73.67 0.59 40.84
CA ALA A 326 73.16 1.86 41.34
C ALA A 326 73.57 3.07 40.46
N LEU A 327 74.70 3.00 39.75
CA LEU A 327 75.13 4.00 38.76
C LEU A 327 74.46 3.83 37.39
N THR A 328 74.03 2.61 37.04
CA THR A 328 73.19 2.36 35.84
C THR A 328 71.69 2.58 36.05
N GLY A 329 71.26 2.74 37.31
CA GLY A 329 69.86 2.94 37.68
C GLY A 329 69.29 4.26 37.13
N GLU A 330 68.05 4.21 36.62
CA GLU A 330 67.37 5.35 36.02
C GLU A 330 67.34 6.56 36.97
N THR A 331 68.08 7.61 36.62
CA THR A 331 68.34 8.73 37.53
C THR A 331 67.09 9.57 37.76
N ASN A 332 67.05 10.31 38.86
CA ASN A 332 65.95 11.26 39.13
C ASN A 332 65.86 12.37 38.06
N LEU A 333 66.96 12.64 37.33
CA LEU A 333 66.95 13.56 36.19
C LEU A 333 66.23 12.94 34.97
N ASP A 334 66.43 11.65 34.72
CA ASP A 334 65.81 10.95 33.58
C ASP A 334 64.32 10.70 33.82
N LYS A 335 63.92 10.41 35.06
CA LYS A 335 62.51 10.40 35.49
C LYS A 335 61.84 11.77 35.29
N LEU A 336 62.55 12.87 35.56
CA LEU A 336 62.07 14.22 35.28
C LEU A 336 61.89 14.47 33.77
N LYS A 337 62.84 14.06 32.92
CA LYS A 337 62.71 14.13 31.46
C LYS A 337 61.54 13.27 30.95
N ALA A 338 61.35 12.08 31.52
CA ALA A 338 60.26 11.17 31.15
C ALA A 338 58.89 11.77 31.48
N LEU A 339 58.73 12.34 32.68
CA LEU A 339 57.51 13.05 33.09
C LEU A 339 57.25 14.30 32.23
N GLN A 340 58.29 15.07 31.89
CA GLN A 340 58.15 16.22 30.99
C GLN A 340 57.69 15.77 29.60
N LYS A 341 58.33 14.76 29.00
CA LYS A 341 57.93 14.19 27.70
C LYS A 341 56.51 13.60 27.73
N GLN A 342 56.11 12.98 28.85
CA GLN A 342 54.75 12.47 29.04
C GLN A 342 53.73 13.62 29.09
N LYS A 343 54.06 14.73 29.76
CA LYS A 343 53.25 15.94 29.78
C LYS A 343 53.11 16.56 28.38
N GLU A 344 54.21 16.73 27.66
CA GLU A 344 54.23 17.26 26.28
C GLU A 344 53.37 16.40 25.33
N ASN A 345 53.52 15.07 25.41
CA ASN A 345 52.67 14.13 24.68
C ASN A 345 51.19 14.27 25.06
N ALA A 346 50.87 14.47 26.34
CA ALA A 346 49.49 14.62 26.81
C ALA A 346 48.85 15.95 26.35
N GLU A 347 49.58 17.06 26.41
CA GLU A 347 49.14 18.36 25.90
C GLU A 347 48.92 18.30 24.38
N GLN A 348 49.84 17.69 23.63
CA GLN A 348 49.67 17.51 22.18
C GLN A 348 48.50 16.56 21.84
N SER A 349 48.26 15.51 22.65
CA SER A 349 47.08 14.65 22.50
C SER A 349 45.77 15.42 22.74
N GLN A 350 45.73 16.31 23.73
CA GLN A 350 44.56 17.17 23.98
C GLN A 350 44.32 18.15 22.84
N ILE A 351 45.37 18.74 22.25
CA ILE A 351 45.26 19.63 21.08
C ILE A 351 44.64 18.89 19.88
N VAL A 352 45.12 17.67 19.57
CA VAL A 352 44.57 16.85 18.48
C VAL A 352 43.12 16.45 18.77
N ALA A 353 42.79 16.08 20.01
CA ALA A 353 41.41 15.77 20.39
C ALA A 353 40.47 16.99 20.26
N ALA A 354 40.93 18.18 20.64
CA ALA A 354 40.17 19.42 20.49
C ALA A 354 39.97 19.82 19.01
N GLN A 355 40.98 19.63 18.17
CA GLN A 355 40.89 19.82 16.72
C GLN A 355 39.87 18.85 16.10
N LYS A 356 39.97 17.56 16.39
CA LYS A 356 39.03 16.53 15.89
C LYS A 356 37.59 16.77 16.38
N LEU A 357 37.40 17.26 17.61
CA LEU A 357 36.08 17.65 18.11
C LEU A 357 35.52 18.89 17.40
N LYS A 358 36.37 19.86 17.05
CA LYS A 358 35.97 21.04 16.25
C LYS A 358 35.56 20.63 14.83
N GLU A 359 36.34 19.75 14.21
CA GLU A 359 36.08 19.18 12.89
C GLU A 359 34.75 18.40 12.87
N LEU A 360 34.54 17.47 13.81
CA LEU A 360 33.30 16.69 13.92
C LEU A 360 32.07 17.59 14.13
N LYS A 361 32.20 18.68 14.91
CA LYS A 361 31.14 19.67 15.08
C LYS A 361 30.85 20.43 13.78
N ALA A 362 31.87 20.82 13.03
CA ALA A 362 31.70 21.48 11.73
C ALA A 362 31.06 20.53 10.70
N GLN A 363 31.50 19.26 10.64
CA GLN A 363 30.94 18.24 9.77
C GLN A 363 29.46 17.99 10.08
N LYS A 364 29.09 17.88 11.37
CA LYS A 364 27.67 17.74 11.78
C LYS A 364 26.84 18.95 11.39
N ALA A 365 27.36 20.17 11.57
CA ALA A 365 26.64 21.40 11.18
C ALA A 365 26.44 21.48 9.65
N ALA A 366 27.46 21.14 8.86
CA ALA A 366 27.38 21.09 7.40
C ALA A 366 26.36 20.03 6.91
N MET A 367 26.34 18.86 7.55
CA MET A 367 25.36 17.80 7.26
C MET A 367 23.92 18.22 7.60
N GLU A 368 23.71 18.90 8.74
CA GLU A 368 22.38 19.39 9.11
C GLU A 368 21.88 20.48 8.15
N GLU A 369 22.77 21.38 7.71
CA GLU A 369 22.45 22.43 6.75
C GLU A 369 22.18 21.85 5.34
N ALA A 370 22.99 20.90 4.87
CA ALA A 370 22.73 20.19 3.62
C ALA A 370 21.34 19.52 3.63
N ARG A 371 20.96 18.86 4.74
CA ARG A 371 19.62 18.26 4.91
C ARG A 371 18.49 19.30 4.90
N LYS A 372 18.70 20.50 5.45
CA LYS A 372 17.72 21.60 5.38
C LYS A 372 17.53 22.08 3.94
N GLN A 373 18.63 22.28 3.21
CA GLN A 373 18.58 22.70 1.81
C GLN A 373 17.96 21.62 0.90
N GLU A 374 18.24 20.34 1.15
CA GLU A 374 17.59 19.22 0.46
C GLU A 374 16.08 19.19 0.72
N ALA A 375 15.64 19.32 1.98
CA ALA A 375 14.23 19.39 2.33
C ALA A 375 13.51 20.59 1.68
N GLN A 376 14.17 21.77 1.63
CA GLN A 376 13.65 22.95 0.92
C GLN A 376 13.53 22.70 -0.59
N ARG A 377 14.54 22.08 -1.23
CA ARG A 377 14.50 21.70 -2.64
C ARG A 377 13.38 20.70 -2.94
N ALA A 378 13.19 19.71 -2.07
CA ALA A 378 12.10 18.73 -2.18
C ALA A 378 10.72 19.38 -2.05
N HIS A 379 10.52 20.27 -1.07
CA HIS A 379 9.27 21.03 -0.92
C HIS A 379 9.00 21.93 -2.13
N ALA A 380 10.01 22.67 -2.60
CA ALA A 380 9.90 23.52 -3.80
C ALA A 380 9.70 22.72 -5.10
N ALA A 381 10.13 21.45 -5.16
CA ALA A 381 9.78 20.54 -6.26
C ALA A 381 8.33 20.03 -6.13
N MET A 382 7.86 19.74 -4.92
CA MET A 382 6.49 19.28 -4.67
C MET A 382 5.45 20.35 -5.00
N GLU A 383 5.61 21.59 -4.53
CA GLU A 383 4.64 22.66 -4.81
C GLU A 383 4.66 23.10 -6.28
N ARG A 384 5.79 22.94 -7.00
CA ARG A 384 5.83 23.06 -8.47
C ARG A 384 4.97 22.00 -9.13
N ARG A 385 5.17 20.70 -8.84
CA ARG A 385 4.31 19.62 -9.38
C ARG A 385 2.82 19.87 -9.11
N LYS A 386 2.45 20.36 -7.92
CA LYS A 386 1.06 20.70 -7.60
C LYS A 386 0.53 21.89 -8.39
N HIS A 387 1.37 22.85 -8.79
CA HIS A 387 1.00 23.93 -9.71
C HIS A 387 0.85 23.39 -11.13
N ASP A 388 1.83 22.64 -11.64
CA ASP A 388 1.79 22.00 -12.96
C ASP A 388 0.49 21.17 -13.15
N ILE A 389 0.12 20.38 -12.13
CA ILE A 389 -1.13 19.60 -12.10
C ILE A 389 -2.38 20.49 -12.09
N ARG A 390 -2.40 21.59 -11.32
CA ARG A 390 -3.51 22.55 -11.35
C ARG A 390 -3.63 23.24 -12.70
N THR A 391 -2.53 23.56 -13.36
CA THR A 391 -2.50 24.15 -14.70
C THR A 391 -3.11 23.19 -15.74
N THR A 392 -2.63 21.95 -15.81
CA THR A 392 -3.20 20.93 -16.72
C THR A 392 -4.68 20.66 -16.43
N LEU A 393 -5.07 20.64 -15.15
CA LEU A 393 -6.46 20.44 -14.76
C LEU A 393 -7.34 21.65 -15.10
N ALA A 394 -6.88 22.88 -14.87
CA ALA A 394 -7.60 24.10 -15.23
C ALA A 394 -7.89 24.17 -16.73
N HIS A 395 -6.91 23.84 -17.58
CA HIS A 395 -7.13 23.74 -19.03
C HIS A 395 -8.24 22.72 -19.37
N ARG A 396 -8.24 21.51 -18.79
CA ARG A 396 -9.32 20.54 -19.04
C ARG A 396 -10.67 21.00 -18.51
N LEU A 397 -10.74 21.78 -17.43
CA LEU A 397 -12.00 22.38 -16.96
C LEU A 397 -12.53 23.47 -17.90
N VAL A 398 -11.66 24.26 -18.55
CA VAL A 398 -12.07 25.18 -19.63
C VAL A 398 -12.64 24.41 -20.83
N GLU A 399 -12.00 23.32 -21.25
CA GLU A 399 -12.51 22.45 -22.32
C GLU A 399 -13.90 21.87 -21.97
N VAL A 400 -14.08 21.34 -20.75
CA VAL A 400 -15.36 20.81 -20.27
C VAL A 400 -16.45 21.89 -20.23
N LEU A 401 -16.11 23.12 -19.84
CA LEU A 401 -17.06 24.24 -19.87
C LEU A 401 -17.47 24.62 -21.31
N ALA A 402 -16.53 24.61 -22.25
CA ALA A 402 -16.81 24.86 -23.66
C ALA A 402 -17.71 23.76 -24.27
N GLU A 403 -17.37 22.49 -24.05
CA GLU A 403 -18.17 21.33 -24.48
C GLU A 403 -19.61 21.37 -23.89
N TYR A 404 -19.73 21.72 -22.61
CA TYR A 404 -21.03 21.91 -21.94
C TYR A 404 -21.87 23.01 -22.59
N ARG A 405 -21.29 24.20 -22.81
CA ARG A 405 -21.99 25.35 -23.43
C ARG A 405 -22.37 25.10 -24.89
N CYS A 406 -21.52 24.44 -25.67
CA CYS A 406 -21.87 24.00 -27.02
C CYS A 406 -23.06 23.04 -27.04
N SER A 407 -23.23 22.25 -25.97
CA SER A 407 -24.38 21.36 -25.78
C SER A 407 -25.62 22.07 -25.22
N HIS A 408 -25.45 23.16 -24.46
CA HIS A 408 -26.50 23.88 -23.72
C HIS A 408 -26.45 25.39 -23.98
N PRO A 409 -27.00 25.87 -25.12
CA PRO A 409 -27.03 27.29 -25.48
C PRO A 409 -28.13 28.11 -24.75
N GLN A 410 -28.86 27.51 -23.81
CA GLN A 410 -29.89 28.16 -22.99
C GLN A 410 -29.57 27.94 -21.51
N GLU A 411 -29.95 28.90 -20.65
CA GLU A 411 -29.64 28.81 -19.22
C GLU A 411 -30.31 27.60 -18.56
N PRO A 412 -29.59 26.86 -17.68
CA PRO A 412 -30.06 25.60 -17.15
C PRO A 412 -31.17 25.80 -16.12
N ASN A 413 -32.31 25.14 -16.32
CA ASN A 413 -33.35 25.03 -15.31
C ASN A 413 -32.87 24.14 -14.15
N GLU A 414 -33.14 24.51 -12.90
CA GLU A 414 -32.54 23.88 -11.72
C GLU A 414 -33.13 22.50 -11.40
N ALA A 415 -32.62 21.45 -12.07
CA ALA A 415 -32.87 20.07 -11.70
C ALA A 415 -31.82 19.58 -10.68
N ILE A 416 -32.23 19.44 -9.42
CA ILE A 416 -31.38 18.87 -8.36
C ILE A 416 -31.30 17.35 -8.55
N ALA A 417 -30.23 16.88 -9.18
CA ALA A 417 -29.86 15.46 -9.15
C ALA A 417 -29.14 15.16 -7.82
N ASN A 418 -29.58 14.11 -7.11
CA ASN A 418 -28.91 13.64 -5.91
C ASN A 418 -27.57 12.99 -6.29
N THR A 419 -26.46 13.71 -6.11
CA THR A 419 -25.12 13.12 -6.28
C THR A 419 -24.79 12.20 -5.11
N THR A 420 -24.69 10.90 -5.40
CA THR A 420 -23.98 9.94 -4.54
C THR A 420 -22.53 10.35 -4.33
N GLU A 421 -21.95 9.95 -3.20
CA GLU A 421 -20.55 10.24 -2.89
C GLU A 421 -19.60 9.46 -3.82
N ALA A 422 -18.43 10.01 -4.13
CA ALA A 422 -17.50 9.40 -5.08
C ALA A 422 -16.79 8.19 -4.47
N ARG A 423 -17.33 6.98 -4.69
CA ARG A 423 -16.63 5.72 -4.42
C ARG A 423 -15.49 5.53 -5.42
N ILE A 424 -14.28 5.91 -5.03
CA ILE A 424 -13.09 5.90 -5.90
C ILE A 424 -12.38 4.55 -5.83
N ILE A 425 -12.04 4.01 -7.00
CA ILE A 425 -11.28 2.78 -7.17
C ILE A 425 -10.03 3.10 -8.00
N HIS A 426 -8.84 2.74 -7.52
CA HIS A 426 -7.59 3.00 -8.24
C HIS A 426 -7.17 1.80 -9.09
N ALA A 427 -6.76 2.07 -10.33
CA ALA A 427 -6.16 1.11 -11.25
C ALA A 427 -4.89 1.71 -11.87
N ALA A 428 -3.91 0.87 -12.21
CA ALA A 428 -2.67 1.28 -12.87
C ALA A 428 -2.43 0.44 -14.13
N VAL A 429 -1.96 1.10 -15.19
CA VAL A 429 -1.64 0.47 -16.48
C VAL A 429 -0.24 0.90 -16.90
N SER A 430 0.61 -0.07 -17.26
CA SER A 430 1.82 0.21 -18.04
C SER A 430 1.52 0.01 -19.52
N ILE A 431 1.85 1.00 -20.34
CA ILE A 431 1.52 1.07 -21.76
C ILE A 431 2.80 0.84 -22.54
N HIS A 432 2.87 -0.28 -23.27
CA HIS A 432 3.96 -0.59 -24.18
C HIS A 432 3.68 -0.03 -25.58
N VAL A 433 4.66 -0.10 -26.48
CA VAL A 433 4.52 0.40 -27.86
C VAL A 433 3.37 -0.32 -28.60
N ASP A 434 3.21 -1.62 -28.36
CA ASP A 434 2.16 -2.47 -28.94
C ASP A 434 0.76 -2.22 -28.33
N ASP A 435 0.66 -1.36 -27.30
CA ASP A 435 -0.59 -0.94 -26.65
C ASP A 435 -1.03 0.47 -27.05
N PHE A 436 -0.22 1.23 -27.81
CA PHE A 436 -0.47 2.64 -28.10
C PHE A 436 -1.78 2.92 -28.86
N GLU A 437 -2.32 1.94 -29.59
CA GLU A 437 -3.60 2.06 -30.32
C GLU A 437 -4.77 1.38 -29.57
N ARG A 438 -4.55 0.80 -28.39
CA ARG A 438 -5.58 0.04 -27.66
C ARG A 438 -6.45 0.94 -26.78
N THR A 439 -7.75 0.73 -26.87
CA THR A 439 -8.77 1.35 -25.99
C THR A 439 -9.29 0.41 -24.90
N THR A 440 -9.15 -0.92 -25.05
CA THR A 440 -9.39 -1.91 -23.98
C THR A 440 -8.10 -2.25 -23.25
N TYR A 441 -8.12 -2.23 -21.91
CA TYR A 441 -7.00 -2.68 -21.07
C TYR A 441 -7.40 -3.82 -20.13
N THR A 442 -6.53 -4.83 -19.96
CA THR A 442 -6.61 -5.76 -18.82
C THR A 442 -5.82 -5.19 -17.65
N ILE A 443 -6.45 -5.05 -16.50
CA ILE A 443 -5.83 -4.53 -15.27
C ILE A 443 -5.67 -5.63 -14.23
N ALA A 444 -4.77 -5.41 -13.26
CA ALA A 444 -4.84 -6.11 -11.99
C ALA A 444 -6.22 -5.82 -11.36
N PRO A 445 -6.90 -6.81 -10.76
CA PRO A 445 -8.21 -6.60 -10.15
C PRO A 445 -8.11 -5.47 -9.12
N PRO A 446 -9.08 -4.54 -9.10
CA PRO A 446 -9.04 -3.42 -8.17
C PRO A 446 -9.01 -3.95 -6.73
N MET A 447 -8.11 -3.41 -5.91
CA MET A 447 -8.15 -3.57 -4.46
C MET A 447 -9.31 -2.73 -3.93
N ILE A 448 -10.53 -3.25 -4.06
CA ILE A 448 -11.69 -2.72 -3.36
C ILE A 448 -11.47 -3.07 -1.89
N GLY A 449 -11.06 -2.08 -1.11
CA GLY A 449 -10.62 -2.31 0.26
C GLY A 449 -11.80 -2.68 1.16
N PRO A 450 -11.73 -3.78 1.94
CA PRO A 450 -12.63 -4.02 3.07
C PRO A 450 -12.31 -3.01 4.18
N PHE A 451 -12.75 -1.77 3.99
CA PHE A 451 -12.79 -0.76 5.05
C PHE A 451 -13.96 -1.10 5.97
N TYR A 452 -13.70 -2.06 6.87
CA TYR A 452 -14.67 -2.66 7.80
C TYR A 452 -15.73 -3.49 7.01
N ASP A 453 -15.96 -4.78 7.28
CA ASP A 453 -15.80 -5.53 8.54
C ASP A 453 -15.01 -6.84 8.36
N GLU A 454 -14.14 -7.20 9.32
CA GLU A 454 -13.38 -8.48 9.30
C GLU A 454 -14.17 -9.68 9.88
N ASP A 455 -15.34 -9.43 10.48
CA ASP A 455 -16.14 -10.43 11.22
C ASP A 455 -17.38 -10.94 10.45
N GLY A 456 -17.54 -10.56 9.19
CA GLY A 456 -18.72 -10.88 8.37
C GLY A 456 -18.57 -12.17 7.55
N ASP A 457 -19.15 -13.28 8.01
CA ASP A 457 -19.35 -14.54 7.25
C ASP A 457 -20.43 -14.40 6.13
N SER A 458 -20.41 -13.27 5.41
CA SER A 458 -21.34 -12.95 4.32
C SER A 458 -20.85 -13.57 3.01
N ASP A 459 -21.13 -14.86 2.82
CA ASP A 459 -20.92 -15.62 1.57
C ASP A 459 -22.07 -15.38 0.54
N ASP A 460 -22.83 -14.28 0.70
CA ASP A 460 -23.66 -13.76 -0.37
C ASP A 460 -22.78 -13.02 -1.38
N GLY A 461 -22.62 -13.66 -2.55
CA GLY A 461 -21.86 -13.11 -3.68
C GLY A 461 -22.54 -11.92 -4.36
N GLU A 462 -22.92 -10.88 -3.60
CA GLU A 462 -23.32 -9.58 -4.12
C GLU A 462 -22.19 -9.03 -5.00
N THR A 463 -22.39 -9.09 -6.31
CA THR A 463 -21.46 -8.49 -7.27
C THR A 463 -21.47 -6.99 -7.06
N GLU A 464 -20.44 -6.50 -6.36
CA GLU A 464 -20.33 -5.10 -5.95
C GLU A 464 -20.75 -4.12 -7.04
N ASN A 465 -21.65 -3.20 -6.72
CA ASN A 465 -22.23 -2.29 -7.71
C ASN A 465 -21.19 -1.27 -8.23
N LEU A 466 -20.49 -1.65 -9.29
CA LEU A 466 -19.50 -0.84 -10.01
C LEU A 466 -20.13 0.36 -10.75
N ALA A 467 -21.46 0.44 -10.88
CA ALA A 467 -22.12 1.52 -11.61
C ALA A 467 -21.97 2.88 -10.91
N ASP A 468 -21.93 2.90 -9.57
CA ASP A 468 -21.72 4.11 -8.79
C ASP A 468 -20.23 4.49 -8.64
N ALA A 469 -19.33 3.53 -8.84
CA ALA A 469 -17.89 3.71 -8.66
C ALA A 469 -17.25 4.66 -9.68
N THR A 470 -16.02 5.09 -9.39
CA THR A 470 -15.21 5.96 -10.26
C THR A 470 -13.78 5.45 -10.36
N MET A 471 -13.38 5.00 -11.55
CA MET A 471 -12.05 4.45 -11.79
C MET A 471 -11.01 5.55 -11.98
N PHE A 472 -10.04 5.64 -11.08
CA PHE A 472 -8.82 6.44 -11.27
C PHE A 472 -7.77 5.59 -11.97
N ILE A 473 -7.62 5.80 -13.28
CA ILE A 473 -6.79 5.00 -14.19
C ILE A 473 -5.44 5.70 -14.39
N LEU A 474 -4.42 5.23 -13.71
CA LEU A 474 -3.05 5.76 -13.77
C LEU A 474 -2.30 5.10 -14.94
N ARG A 475 -2.14 5.79 -16.07
CA ARG A 475 -1.38 5.28 -17.22
C ARG A 475 0.07 5.75 -17.17
N THR A 476 0.98 4.81 -17.44
CA THR A 476 2.44 5.06 -17.51
C THR A 476 3.00 4.46 -18.79
N GLN A 477 3.63 5.26 -19.65
CA GLN A 477 4.37 4.72 -20.80
C GLN A 477 5.58 3.92 -20.29
N CYS A 478 5.80 2.71 -20.82
CA CYS A 478 6.88 1.84 -20.39
C CYS A 478 8.24 2.35 -20.87
N GLY A 479 9.03 2.93 -19.95
CA GLY A 479 10.35 3.52 -20.25
C GLY A 479 11.43 2.57 -20.78
N GLY A 480 11.14 1.27 -20.91
CA GLY A 480 12.02 0.30 -21.57
C GLY A 480 11.81 0.18 -23.08
N CYS A 481 10.58 0.37 -23.59
CA CYS A 481 10.25 0.27 -25.02
C CYS A 481 9.72 1.58 -25.63
N CYS A 482 9.09 2.44 -24.85
CA CYS A 482 8.47 3.67 -25.33
C CYS A 482 9.52 4.80 -25.38
N THR A 483 10.15 4.97 -26.54
CA THR A 483 11.16 6.00 -26.81
C THR A 483 10.58 7.33 -27.32
N GLU A 484 9.35 7.29 -27.84
CA GLU A 484 8.62 8.45 -28.35
C GLU A 484 7.48 8.80 -27.39
N ASP A 485 7.31 10.08 -27.07
CA ASP A 485 6.11 10.54 -26.38
C ASP A 485 4.96 10.62 -27.38
N ARG A 486 3.94 9.79 -27.18
CA ARG A 486 2.76 9.70 -28.06
C ARG A 486 1.48 9.95 -27.28
N THR A 487 0.59 10.73 -27.87
CA THR A 487 -0.76 10.97 -27.34
C THR A 487 -1.58 9.69 -27.36
N LEU A 488 -1.81 9.10 -26.19
CA LEU A 488 -2.60 7.87 -26.05
C LEU A 488 -4.09 8.14 -26.37
N PRO A 489 -4.81 7.17 -26.98
CA PRO A 489 -6.26 7.25 -27.12
C PRO A 489 -6.95 7.26 -25.76
N THR A 490 -8.21 7.67 -25.72
CA THR A 490 -9.05 7.49 -24.52
C THR A 490 -9.48 6.03 -24.43
N PRO A 491 -9.28 5.32 -23.31
CA PRO A 491 -9.78 3.96 -23.15
C PRO A 491 -11.31 3.92 -23.08
N GLU A 492 -11.85 2.82 -23.57
CA GLU A 492 -13.29 2.54 -23.69
C GLU A 492 -13.72 1.38 -22.79
N GLU A 493 -12.78 0.49 -22.41
CA GLU A 493 -13.07 -0.66 -21.54
C GLU A 493 -11.89 -1.02 -20.62
N LEU A 494 -12.21 -1.37 -19.38
CA LEU A 494 -11.32 -2.10 -18.49
C LEU A 494 -11.82 -3.53 -18.32
N THR A 495 -10.89 -4.49 -18.23
CA THR A 495 -11.19 -5.89 -17.92
C THR A 495 -10.28 -6.39 -16.79
N TRP A 496 -10.79 -7.26 -15.92
CA TRP A 496 -9.96 -7.97 -14.94
C TRP A 496 -10.57 -9.33 -14.60
N ARG A 497 -9.74 -10.27 -14.14
CA ARG A 497 -10.20 -11.59 -13.66
C ARG A 497 -10.49 -11.52 -12.17
N ASN A 498 -11.68 -11.92 -11.73
CA ASN A 498 -12.04 -11.82 -10.31
C ASN A 498 -11.08 -12.65 -9.43
N THR A 499 -10.76 -12.14 -8.24
CA THR A 499 -9.69 -12.66 -7.36
C THR A 499 -10.06 -13.91 -6.58
N LYS A 500 -11.20 -14.57 -6.86
CA LYS A 500 -11.63 -15.83 -6.21
C LYS A 500 -10.45 -16.80 -6.23
N SER A 501 -9.86 -17.07 -5.07
CA SER A 501 -8.57 -17.75 -4.97
C SER A 501 -8.73 -19.24 -5.24
N THR A 502 -8.82 -19.61 -6.51
CA THR A 502 -8.89 -21.00 -6.94
C THR A 502 -7.74 -21.81 -6.30
N PRO A 503 -8.04 -22.80 -5.45
CA PRO A 503 -7.03 -23.75 -5.00
C PRO A 503 -6.52 -24.56 -6.19
N ASP A 504 -5.27 -24.99 -6.16
CA ASP A 504 -4.66 -25.85 -7.18
C ASP A 504 -4.45 -27.29 -6.68
N SER A 505 -5.00 -27.64 -5.51
CA SER A 505 -4.80 -28.92 -4.84
C SER A 505 -6.11 -29.51 -4.28
N CYS A 506 -6.11 -30.85 -4.13
CA CYS A 506 -7.27 -31.60 -3.64
C CYS A 506 -7.59 -31.26 -2.16
N PRO A 507 -8.85 -30.91 -1.80
CA PRO A 507 -9.21 -30.52 -0.44
C PRO A 507 -8.91 -31.57 0.64
N LEU A 508 -8.86 -32.86 0.28
CA LEU A 508 -8.71 -33.98 1.21
C LEU A 508 -7.28 -34.56 1.34
N CYS A 509 -6.40 -34.36 0.35
CA CYS A 509 -5.01 -34.87 0.41
C CYS A 509 -3.94 -33.87 -0.05
N HIS A 510 -4.34 -32.65 -0.42
CA HIS A 510 -3.48 -31.57 -0.91
C HIS A 510 -2.55 -31.93 -2.08
N LYS A 511 -2.78 -33.05 -2.78
CA LYS A 511 -2.11 -33.33 -4.07
C LYS A 511 -2.45 -32.23 -5.08
N VAL A 512 -1.45 -31.71 -5.77
CA VAL A 512 -1.61 -30.67 -6.81
C VAL A 512 -2.39 -31.26 -7.98
N LEU A 513 -3.56 -30.70 -8.24
CA LEU A 513 -4.48 -31.13 -9.29
C LEU A 513 -4.06 -30.58 -10.64
N PHE A 514 -3.72 -29.28 -10.73
CA PHE A 514 -3.19 -28.66 -11.94
C PHE A 514 -2.04 -27.71 -11.65
N LYS A 515 -1.20 -27.47 -12.65
CA LYS A 515 -0.15 -26.44 -12.57
C LYS A 515 -0.80 -25.07 -12.64
N LYS A 516 -0.77 -24.31 -11.54
CA LYS A 516 -1.20 -22.90 -11.51
C LYS A 516 -0.38 -22.11 -12.54
N SER A 517 -1.06 -21.43 -13.46
CA SER A 517 -0.39 -20.59 -14.44
C SER A 517 0.33 -19.45 -13.72
N ILE A 518 1.64 -19.34 -13.89
CA ILE A 518 2.40 -18.17 -13.40
C ILE A 518 1.97 -16.96 -14.24
N SER A 519 1.03 -16.18 -13.70
CA SER A 519 0.76 -14.82 -14.16
C SER A 519 2.05 -14.01 -14.00
N ARG A 520 2.63 -13.60 -15.13
CA ARG A 520 3.76 -12.68 -15.20
C ARG A 520 3.27 -11.25 -15.32
#